data_AF-A0A831UF84-F1
#
_entry.id   AF-A0A831UF84-F1
#
_cell.length_a   1.000
_cell.length_b   1.000
_cell.length_c   1.000
_cell.angle_alpha   90.00
_cell.angle_beta   90.00
_cell.angle_gamma   90.00
#
_symmetry.space_group_name_H-M   'P 1'
#
loop_
_entity.id
_entity.type
_entity.pdbx_description
1 polymer ?
#
loop_
_entity_poly.entity_id
_entity_poly.type
_entity_poly.pdbx_seq_one_letter_code
_entity_poly.pdbx_strand_id
1 'polypeptide(L)'
;MQRTLQAKLGDYTAKVLLRPYDLRLDKGLWHGGSESAPHMVVQQIEIRYRGKVVPLMRGAYSDLAEVNAISFYKNQRGEMVLKIEGGDAADSYRAYLVFSKGMLVRRRVENSGFPNNFSEETRYANIPVRD
;
A
#
# COMPACT_ATOMS: atom_id res chain seq x y z
N MET A 1 8.61 -18.83 -0.40
CA MET A 1 9.75 -17.95 -0.06
C MET A 1 9.19 -16.55 0.20
N GLN A 2 9.65 -15.85 1.24
CA GLN A 2 9.23 -14.45 1.47
C GLN A 2 9.99 -13.50 0.54
N ARG A 3 9.32 -12.48 0.02
CA ARG A 3 9.92 -11.43 -0.83
C ARG A 3 9.84 -10.10 -0.10
N THR A 4 10.91 -9.31 -0.17
CA THR A 4 10.94 -7.97 0.43
C THR A 4 11.24 -6.93 -0.64
N LEU A 5 10.47 -5.84 -0.63
CA LEU A 5 10.73 -4.64 -1.43
C LEU A 5 11.10 -3.48 -0.50
N GLN A 6 12.00 -2.61 -0.95
CA GLN A 6 12.44 -1.46 -0.17
C GLN A 6 12.52 -0.20 -1.02
N ALA A 7 12.19 0.94 -0.43
CA ALA A 7 12.38 2.26 -1.03
C ALA A 7 12.81 3.27 0.04
N LYS A 8 13.55 4.30 -0.40
CA LYS A 8 14.00 5.40 0.46
C LYS A 8 13.97 6.70 -0.32
N LEU A 9 13.49 7.77 0.32
CA LEU A 9 13.64 9.14 -0.21
C LEU A 9 13.69 10.13 0.95
N GLY A 10 14.80 10.87 1.03
CA GLY A 10 15.07 11.77 2.16
C GLY A 10 14.99 11.04 3.49
N ASP A 11 14.16 11.56 4.40
CA ASP A 11 13.93 11.03 5.75
C ASP A 11 13.01 9.80 5.80
N TYR A 12 12.42 9.39 4.67
CA TYR A 12 11.48 8.26 4.61
C TYR A 12 12.15 6.98 4.12
N THR A 13 11.82 5.87 4.78
CA THR A 13 12.10 4.52 4.30
C THR A 13 10.84 3.67 4.33
N ALA A 14 10.73 2.74 3.40
CA ALA A 14 9.66 1.76 3.31
C ALA A 14 10.23 0.37 3.13
N LYS A 15 9.64 -0.61 3.82
CA LYS A 15 9.86 -2.03 3.62
C LYS A 15 8.52 -2.72 3.48
N VAL A 16 8.30 -3.39 2.35
CA VAL A 16 7.09 -4.19 2.09
C VAL A 16 7.50 -5.66 2.10
N LEU A 17 6.95 -6.42 3.04
CA LEU A 17 7.15 -7.85 3.17
C LEU A 17 5.96 -8.58 2.53
N LEU A 18 6.27 -9.42 1.55
CA LEU A 18 5.32 -10.28 0.87
C LEU A 18 5.50 -11.73 1.34
N ARG A 19 4.39 -12.44 1.44
CA ARG A 19 4.36 -13.89 1.70
C ARG A 19 3.50 -14.60 0.66
N PRO A 20 3.69 -15.92 0.48
CA PRO A 20 2.73 -16.72 -0.28
C PRO A 20 1.31 -16.56 0.26
N TYR A 21 0.34 -16.52 -0.64
CA TYR A 21 -1.06 -16.63 -0.28
C TYR A 21 -1.33 -17.98 0.41
N ASP A 22 -2.16 -17.95 1.46
CA ASP A 22 -2.59 -19.15 2.17
C ASP A 22 -4.10 -19.08 2.37
N LEU A 23 -4.82 -19.98 1.70
CA LEU A 23 -6.28 -20.05 1.75
C LEU A 23 -6.83 -20.13 3.19
N ARG A 24 -6.11 -20.78 4.11
CA ARG A 24 -6.54 -20.94 5.51
C ARG A 24 -6.47 -19.63 6.28
N LEU A 25 -5.51 -18.76 5.94
CA LEU A 25 -5.25 -17.49 6.63
C LEU A 25 -5.98 -16.32 5.96
N ASP A 26 -6.03 -16.33 4.64
CA ASP A 26 -6.57 -15.24 3.81
C ASP A 26 -8.07 -15.41 3.51
N LYS A 27 -8.66 -16.51 4.01
CA LYS A 27 -10.11 -16.82 4.02
C LYS A 27 -10.81 -16.74 2.65
N GLY A 28 -10.07 -16.86 1.55
CA GLY A 28 -10.67 -16.76 0.21
C GLY A 28 -11.21 -15.37 -0.14
N LEU A 29 -10.96 -14.34 0.69
CA LEU A 29 -11.50 -12.99 0.50
C LEU A 29 -10.81 -12.20 -0.62
N TRP A 30 -9.89 -12.84 -1.35
CA TRP A 30 -9.32 -12.31 -2.57
C TRP A 30 -10.26 -12.64 -3.73
N HIS A 31 -11.11 -11.69 -4.09
CA HIS A 31 -11.91 -11.68 -5.31
C HIS A 31 -11.39 -10.51 -6.16
N GLY A 32 -10.16 -10.63 -6.65
CA GLY A 32 -9.57 -9.69 -7.62
C GLY A 32 -10.10 -9.99 -9.02
N GLY A 33 -9.88 -9.09 -9.99
CA GLY A 33 -10.48 -9.18 -11.34
C GLY A 33 -10.17 -10.44 -12.15
N SER A 34 -9.21 -11.25 -11.71
CA SER A 34 -8.88 -12.57 -12.25
C SER A 34 -9.55 -13.66 -11.42
N GLU A 35 -10.04 -14.69 -12.11
CA GLU A 35 -10.73 -15.85 -11.50
C GLU A 35 -9.83 -16.73 -10.60
N SER A 36 -8.65 -16.25 -10.19
CA SER A 36 -7.64 -16.99 -9.43
C SER A 36 -7.11 -16.21 -8.22
N ALA A 37 -6.77 -16.94 -7.16
CA ALA A 37 -6.11 -16.37 -6.00
C ALA A 37 -4.71 -15.84 -6.36
N PRO A 38 -4.22 -14.76 -5.70
CA PRO A 38 -2.86 -14.29 -5.92
C PRO A 38 -1.83 -15.31 -5.42
N HIS A 39 -0.62 -15.28 -5.96
CA HIS A 39 0.52 -16.05 -5.47
C HIS A 39 1.11 -15.44 -4.21
N MET A 40 1.22 -14.10 -4.16
CA MET A 40 1.86 -13.37 -3.06
C MET A 40 0.98 -12.24 -2.53
N VAL A 41 0.86 -12.15 -1.20
CA VAL A 41 0.10 -11.09 -0.51
C VAL A 41 1.02 -10.26 0.39
N VAL A 42 0.63 -9.00 0.65
CA VAL A 42 1.34 -8.15 1.62
C VAL A 42 1.11 -8.66 3.03
N GLN A 43 2.17 -9.14 3.67
CA GLN A 43 2.18 -9.52 5.07
C GLN A 43 2.28 -8.28 5.97
N GLN A 44 3.19 -7.36 5.63
CA GLN A 44 3.50 -6.19 6.44
C GLN A 44 4.08 -5.07 5.58
N ILE A 45 3.72 -3.83 5.92
CA ILE A 45 4.43 -2.63 5.49
C ILE A 45 4.98 -1.94 6.72
N GLU A 46 6.30 -1.70 6.73
CA GLU A 46 6.95 -0.83 7.70
C GLU A 46 7.38 0.46 6.99
N ILE A 47 6.87 1.59 7.46
CA ILE A 47 7.31 2.92 7.04
C ILE A 47 8.03 3.57 8.22
N ARG A 48 9.18 4.19 7.95
CA ARG A 48 9.86 5.03 8.93
C ARG A 48 10.03 6.44 8.40
N TYR A 49 9.86 7.42 9.28
CA TYR A 49 10.17 8.83 9.05
C TYR A 49 11.16 9.29 10.11
N ARG A 50 12.35 9.76 9.70
CA ARG A 50 13.45 10.12 10.61
C ARG A 50 13.79 8.99 11.60
N GLY A 51 13.80 7.76 11.09
CA GLY A 51 14.08 6.54 11.88
C GLY A 51 12.93 6.04 12.75
N LYS A 52 11.86 6.83 12.97
CA LYS A 52 10.70 6.42 13.77
C LYS A 52 9.65 5.72 12.91
N VAL A 53 9.05 4.66 13.44
CA VAL A 53 7.97 3.93 12.75
C VAL A 53 6.75 4.85 12.63
N VAL A 54 6.22 4.96 11.41
CA VAL A 54 4.96 5.66 11.12
C VAL A 54 3.82 4.68 11.37
N PRO A 55 2.83 5.02 12.21
CA PRO A 55 1.66 4.18 12.43
C PRO A 55 0.90 3.93 11.12
N LEU A 56 0.67 2.66 10.81
CA LEU A 56 -0.15 2.22 9.68
C LEU A 56 -1.15 1.18 10.15
N MET A 57 -2.43 1.43 9.92
CA MET A 57 -3.47 0.44 10.15
C MET A 57 -3.40 -0.65 9.09
N ARG A 58 -3.70 -1.90 9.46
CA ARG A 58 -3.65 -3.04 8.53
C ARG A 58 -4.50 -2.81 7.27
N GLY A 59 -5.65 -2.16 7.40
CA GLY A 59 -6.51 -1.78 6.28
C GLY A 59 -5.87 -0.83 5.25
N ALA A 60 -4.73 -0.21 5.55
CA ALA A 60 -4.02 0.61 4.57
C ALA A 60 -3.31 -0.23 3.48
N TYR A 61 -3.09 -1.53 3.72
CA TYR A 61 -2.30 -2.37 2.82
C TYR A 61 -2.71 -3.85 2.72
N SER A 62 -3.64 -4.32 3.55
CA SER A 62 -3.98 -5.74 3.63
C SER A 62 -4.69 -6.30 2.40
N ASP A 63 -5.22 -5.44 1.55
CA ASP A 63 -5.88 -5.75 0.30
C ASP A 63 -4.94 -5.65 -0.91
N LEU A 64 -3.64 -5.46 -0.68
CA LEU A 64 -2.63 -5.43 -1.74
C LEU A 64 -1.98 -6.81 -1.91
N ALA A 65 -1.86 -7.24 -3.16
CA ALA A 65 -1.19 -8.48 -3.56
C ALA A 65 -0.32 -8.26 -4.80
N GLU A 66 0.55 -9.22 -5.10
CA GLU A 66 1.41 -9.21 -6.29
C GLU A 66 2.16 -7.89 -6.46
N VAL A 67 2.70 -7.35 -5.36
CA VAL A 67 3.45 -6.10 -5.42
C VAL A 67 4.75 -6.35 -6.18
N ASN A 68 4.93 -5.59 -7.25
CA ASN A 68 6.05 -5.70 -8.16
C ASN A 68 7.10 -4.63 -7.92
N ALA A 69 6.66 -3.40 -7.59
CA ALA A 69 7.54 -2.27 -7.36
C ALA A 69 6.99 -1.34 -6.28
N ILE A 70 7.90 -0.67 -5.57
CA ILE A 70 7.57 0.44 -4.68
C ILE A 70 8.54 1.59 -4.91
N SER A 71 8.05 2.82 -4.84
CA SER A 71 8.88 4.02 -4.99
C SER A 71 8.31 5.19 -4.20
N PHE A 72 9.19 6.08 -3.76
CA PHE A 72 8.80 7.34 -3.14
C PHE A 72 8.93 8.49 -4.14
N TYR A 73 8.01 9.46 -4.05
CA TYR A 73 8.13 10.75 -4.72
C TYR A 73 7.45 11.85 -3.89
N LYS A 74 7.72 13.12 -4.21
CA LYS A 74 6.98 14.25 -3.66
C LYS A 74 5.90 14.69 -4.63
N ASN A 75 4.68 14.87 -4.16
CA ASN A 75 3.61 15.41 -4.99
C ASN A 75 3.71 16.94 -5.13
N GLN A 76 2.82 17.56 -5.90
CA GLN A 76 2.79 19.01 -6.13
C GLN A 76 2.56 19.84 -4.84
N ARG A 77 2.02 19.23 -3.78
CA ARG A 77 1.83 19.85 -2.47
C ARG A 77 3.04 19.68 -1.54
N GLY A 78 4.11 19.05 -2.02
CA GLY A 78 5.31 18.72 -1.25
C GLY A 78 5.13 17.54 -0.30
N GLU A 79 3.99 16.84 -0.34
CA GLU A 79 3.74 15.66 0.49
C GLU A 79 4.53 14.46 -0.04
N MET A 80 4.97 13.60 0.88
CA MET A 80 5.66 12.38 0.52
C MET A 80 4.63 11.32 0.10
N VAL A 81 4.85 10.66 -1.04
CA VAL A 81 3.95 9.61 -1.53
C VAL A 81 4.76 8.34 -1.75
N LEU A 82 4.35 7.26 -1.10
CA LEU A 82 4.76 5.91 -1.47
C LEU A 82 3.82 5.39 -2.55
N LYS A 83 4.34 5.22 -3.75
CA LYS A 83 3.68 4.49 -4.84
C LYS A 83 4.00 3.01 -4.71
N ILE A 84 2.97 2.19 -4.79
CA ILE A 84 3.05 0.72 -4.78
C ILE A 84 2.36 0.24 -6.06
N GLU A 85 3.07 -0.52 -6.87
CA GLU A 85 2.56 -1.06 -8.13
C GLU A 85 2.53 -2.58 -8.02
N GLY A 86 1.38 -3.17 -8.37
CA GLY A 86 1.18 -4.62 -8.29
C GLY A 86 0.07 -5.09 -9.19
N GLY A 87 -0.27 -6.37 -9.06
CA GLY A 87 -1.21 -7.08 -9.92
C GLY A 87 -0.52 -7.74 -11.11
N ASP A 88 -1.29 -8.51 -11.88
CA ASP A 88 -0.86 -9.13 -13.13
C ASP A 88 -1.58 -8.45 -14.30
N ALA A 89 -0.86 -8.22 -15.40
CA ALA A 89 -1.29 -7.59 -16.66
C ALA A 89 -2.63 -6.80 -16.59
N ALA A 90 -3.75 -7.51 -16.74
CA ALA A 90 -5.11 -6.93 -16.80
C ALA A 90 -5.60 -6.31 -15.48
N ASP A 91 -5.18 -6.86 -14.34
CA ASP A 91 -5.55 -6.45 -12.97
C ASP A 91 -4.48 -5.59 -12.30
N SER A 92 -3.62 -4.93 -13.09
CA SER A 92 -2.60 -4.05 -12.54
C SER A 92 -3.22 -2.92 -11.72
N TYR A 93 -2.59 -2.56 -10.61
CA TYR A 93 -3.04 -1.46 -9.78
C TYR A 93 -1.89 -0.57 -9.34
N ARG A 94 -2.25 0.64 -8.93
CA ARG A 94 -1.36 1.59 -8.28
C ARG A 94 -2.01 2.04 -6.98
N ALA A 95 -1.35 1.73 -5.88
CA ALA A 95 -1.71 2.23 -4.56
C ALA A 95 -0.77 3.38 -4.16
N TYR A 96 -1.32 4.45 -3.61
CA TYR A 96 -0.62 5.64 -3.20
C TYR A 96 -0.88 5.89 -1.73
N LEU A 97 0.14 5.75 -0.90
CA LEU A 97 0.10 6.14 0.51
C LEU A 97 0.74 7.52 0.66
N VAL A 98 -0.07 8.51 1.03
CA VAL A 98 0.34 9.91 1.13
C VAL A 98 0.61 10.26 2.59
N PHE A 99 1.80 10.81 2.83
CA PHE A 99 2.29 11.18 4.14
C PHE A 99 2.50 12.68 4.25
N SER A 100 1.97 13.26 5.34
CA SER A 100 2.21 14.65 5.72
C SER A 100 2.83 14.67 7.11
N LYS A 101 4.01 15.29 7.24
CA LYS A 101 4.75 15.43 8.52
C LYS A 101 4.93 14.10 9.28
N GLY A 102 5.14 12.99 8.56
CA GLY A 102 5.35 11.67 9.17
C GLY A 102 4.07 10.91 9.51
N MET A 103 2.90 11.37 9.08
CA MET A 103 1.61 10.71 9.31
C MET A 103 0.97 10.32 7.98
N LEU A 104 0.36 9.13 7.92
CA LEU A 104 -0.50 8.76 6.79
C LEU A 104 -1.75 9.62 6.83
N VAL A 105 -2.01 10.37 5.76
CA VAL A 105 -3.19 11.26 5.65
C VAL A 105 -4.18 10.77 4.60
N ARG A 106 -3.71 10.02 3.61
CA ARG A 106 -4.55 9.50 2.53
C ARG A 106 -3.98 8.23 1.93
N ARG A 107 -4.87 7.33 1.56
CA ARG A 107 -4.61 6.17 0.70
C ARG A 107 -5.49 6.31 -0.54
N ARG A 108 -4.93 6.06 -1.72
CA ARG A 108 -5.68 5.98 -2.98
C ARG A 108 -5.28 4.71 -3.72
N VAL A 109 -6.23 4.01 -4.32
CA VAL A 109 -5.96 2.85 -5.19
C VAL A 109 -6.65 3.06 -6.53
N GLU A 110 -5.87 2.90 -7.58
CA GLU A 110 -6.31 2.93 -8.98
C GLU A 110 -6.11 1.51 -9.55
N ASN A 111 -7.08 0.98 -10.29
CA ASN A 111 -7.01 -0.33 -10.94
C ASN A 111 -7.15 -0.15 -12.46
N SER A 112 -6.32 -0.83 -13.25
CA SER A 112 -6.29 -0.71 -14.72
C SER A 112 -7.54 -1.25 -15.42
N GLY A 113 -8.31 -2.11 -14.76
CA GLY A 113 -9.59 -2.61 -15.25
C GLY A 113 -10.73 -1.58 -15.17
N PHE A 114 -10.53 -0.46 -14.48
CA PHE A 114 -11.51 0.63 -14.40
C PHE A 114 -11.09 1.83 -15.25
N PRO A 115 -12.05 2.69 -15.67
CA PRO A 115 -11.73 3.96 -16.30
C PRO A 115 -10.77 4.81 -15.46
N ASN A 116 -9.90 5.58 -16.11
CA ASN A 116 -8.86 6.37 -15.45
C ASN A 116 -9.37 7.39 -14.41
N ASN A 117 -10.66 7.72 -14.41
CA ASN A 117 -11.31 8.60 -13.45
C ASN A 117 -11.93 7.86 -12.24
N PHE A 118 -11.72 6.55 -12.11
CA PHE A 118 -12.21 5.74 -11.01
C PHE A 118 -11.08 5.35 -10.06
N SER A 119 -11.30 5.54 -8.76
CA SER A 119 -10.34 5.13 -7.72
C SER A 119 -11.03 5.00 -6.38
N GLU A 120 -10.52 4.11 -5.53
CA GLU A 120 -10.86 4.09 -4.12
C GLU A 120 -9.98 5.07 -3.35
N GLU A 121 -10.55 5.89 -2.47
CA GLU A 121 -9.80 6.81 -1.61
C GLU A 121 -10.22 6.66 -0.15
N THR A 122 -9.24 6.50 0.74
CA THR A 122 -9.41 6.53 2.19
C THR A 122 -8.69 7.76 2.75
N ARG A 123 -9.38 8.57 3.55
CA ARG A 123 -8.79 9.73 4.25
C ARG A 123 -8.66 9.45 5.73
N TYR A 124 -7.48 9.71 6.27
CA TYR A 124 -7.17 9.49 7.68
C TYR A 124 -7.19 10.83 8.40
N ALA A 125 -7.89 10.85 9.54
CA ALA A 125 -7.92 12.01 10.43
C ALA A 125 -7.37 11.60 11.79
N ASN A 126 -6.44 12.39 12.33
CA ASN A 126 -6.01 12.26 13.70
C ASN A 126 -6.93 13.13 14.56
N ILE A 127 -7.97 12.52 15.13
CA ILE A 127 -8.90 13.19 16.03
C ILE A 127 -8.33 13.06 17.45
N PRO A 128 -7.96 14.16 18.12
CA PRO A 128 -7.49 14.10 19.49
C PRO A 128 -8.56 13.47 20.39
N VAL A 129 -8.18 12.46 21.16
CA VAL A 129 -9.03 11.97 22.24
C VAL A 129 -9.00 13.03 23.34
N ARG A 130 -10.17 13.54 23.72
CA ARG A 130 -10.30 14.31 24.95
C ARG A 130 -10.58 13.29 26.05
N ASP A 131 -9.66 13.20 26.99
CA ASP A 131 -9.88 12.50 28.26
C ASP A 131 -10.92 13.24 29.12
#